data_AF-A0A7V9GNV3-F1
#
_entry.id   AF-A0A7V9GNV3-F1
#
_cell.length_a   1.000
_cell.length_b   1.000
_cell.length_c   1.000
_cell.angle_alpha   90.00
_cell.angle_beta   90.00
_cell.angle_gamma   90.00
#
_symmetry.space_group_name_H-M   'P 1'
#
loop_
_entity.id
_entity.type
_entity.pdbx_description
1 polymer ?
#
loop_
_entity_poly.entity_id
_entity_poly.type
_entity_poly.pdbx_seq_one_letter_code
_entity_poly.pdbx_strand_id
1 'polypeptide(L)' 'MLNISYLNFLITNVAVLTASYWKPGQPEIMKQKDKQAKEILQKAFPGRKIIQINVENLNEGGGGIHCATLQQPARG' A
#
# COMPACT_ATOMS: atom_id res chain seq x y z
N MET A 1 8.09 -7.69 -15.95
CA MET A 1 6.74 -7.08 -15.83
C MET A 1 6.54 -6.80 -14.35
N LEU A 2 6.33 -5.55 -13.93
CA LEU A 2 6.17 -5.22 -12.51
C LEU A 2 4.81 -5.75 -12.02
N ASN A 3 4.80 -6.51 -10.92
CA ASN A 3 3.57 -6.96 -10.26
C ASN A 3 3.03 -5.84 -9.36
N ILE A 4 2.32 -4.89 -9.95
CA ILE A 4 1.74 -3.74 -9.24
C ILE A 4 0.33 -4.07 -8.72
N SER A 5 0.07 -3.80 -7.44
CA SER A 5 -1.25 -3.94 -6.84
C SER A 5 -1.39 -3.12 -5.56
N TYR A 6 -2.51 -2.42 -5.39
CA TYR A 6 -2.85 -1.76 -4.12
C TYR A 6 -3.34 -2.74 -3.05
N LEU A 7 -3.70 -3.97 -3.43
CA LEU A 7 -4.18 -5.01 -2.51
C LEU A 7 -3.03 -5.65 -1.71
N ASN A 8 -1.78 -5.38 -2.08
CA ASN A 8 -0.61 -5.89 -1.38
C ASN A 8 -0.23 -4.99 -0.19
N PHE A 9 -1.20 -4.70 0.68
CA PHE A 9 -1.05 -3.83 1.85
C PHE A 9 -0.79 -4.63 3.14
N LEU A 10 -0.23 -3.96 4.15
CA LEU A 10 -0.09 -4.48 5.50
C LEU A 10 -1.04 -3.76 6.45
N ILE A 11 -1.81 -4.52 7.24
CA ILE A 11 -2.59 -3.99 8.36
C ILE A 11 -1.75 -4.08 9.62
N THR A 12 -1.62 -2.97 10.34
CA THR A 12 -1.01 -2.90 11.67
C THR A 12 -2.07 -2.56 12.72
N ASN A 13 -1.66 -2.48 13.99
CA ASN A 13 -2.55 -2.11 15.09
C ASN A 13 -3.18 -0.72 14.91
N VAL A 14 -2.46 0.22 14.28
CA VAL A 14 -2.87 1.63 14.19
C VAL A 14 -2.92 2.18 12.76
N ALA A 15 -2.42 1.43 11.77
CA ALA A 15 -2.27 1.90 10.40
C ALA A 15 -2.50 0.79 9.37
N VAL A 16 -2.70 1.20 8.13
CA VAL A 16 -2.60 0.34 6.95
C VAL A 16 -1.54 0.93 6.04
N LEU A 17 -0.52 0.14 5.72
CA LEU A 17 0.55 0.51 4.79
C LEU A 17 0.19 -0.03 3.41
N THR A 18 -0.01 0.85 2.43
CA THR A 18 -0.35 0.46 1.05
C THR A 18 0.63 1.09 0.05
N ALA A 19 0.56 0.67 -1.20
CA ALA A 19 1.40 1.17 -2.27
C ALA A 19 1.03 2.61 -2.69
N SER A 20 2.03 3.35 -3.15
CA SER A 20 1.91 4.50 -4.04
C SER A 20 2.84 4.31 -5.22
N TYR A 21 2.32 4.62 -6.41
CA TYR A 21 3.04 4.46 -7.66
C TYR A 21 3.42 5.80 -8.29
N TRP A 22 2.61 6.84 -8.09
CA TRP A 22 2.80 8.11 -8.77
C TRP A 22 4.05 8.86 -8.28
N LYS A 23 4.83 9.37 -9.24
CA LYS A 23 5.93 10.32 -9.03
C LYS A 23 5.80 11.48 -10.02
N PRO A 24 6.40 12.66 -9.75
CA PRO A 24 6.46 13.74 -10.75
C PRO A 24 6.99 13.21 -12.09
N GLY A 25 6.31 13.57 -13.18
CA GLY A 25 6.62 13.07 -14.52
C GLY A 25 5.87 11.80 -14.92
N GLN A 26 5.13 11.15 -14.01
CA GLN A 26 4.25 10.03 -14.35
C GLN A 26 2.83 10.47 -14.73
N PRO A 27 2.08 9.63 -15.48
CA PRO A 27 0.71 9.94 -15.87
C PRO A 27 -0.19 10.28 -14.67
N GLU A 28 -0.99 11.35 -14.81
CA GLU A 28 -1.89 11.82 -13.74
C GLU A 28 -2.91 10.76 -13.31
N ILE A 29 -3.26 9.83 -14.21
CA ILE A 29 -4.11 8.68 -13.88
C ILE A 29 -3.53 7.81 -12.75
N MET A 30 -2.20 7.72 -12.61
CA MET A 30 -1.58 6.99 -11.49
C MET A 30 -1.80 7.73 -10.17
N LYS A 31 -1.72 9.07 -10.17
CA LYS A 31 -2.03 9.89 -9.00
C LYS A 31 -3.48 9.74 -8.57
N GLN A 32 -4.39 9.70 -9.54
CA GLN A 32 -5.81 9.47 -9.29
C GLN A 32 -6.06 8.08 -8.70
N LYS A 33 -5.39 7.04 -9.21
CA LYS A 33 -5.47 5.68 -8.66
C LYS A 33 -4.89 5.58 -7.25
N ASP A 34 -3.74 6.20 -6.98
CA ASP A 34 -3.14 6.29 -5.64
C ASP A 34 -4.15 6.91 -4.65
N LYS A 35 -4.80 8.02 -5.06
CA LYS A 35 -5.82 8.70 -4.26
C LYS A 35 -7.05 7.82 -4.03
N GLN A 36 -7.58 7.19 -5.09
CA GLN A 36 -8.74 6.30 -4.99
C GLN A 36 -8.46 5.11 -4.07
N ALA A 37 -7.30 4.48 -4.19
CA ALA A 37 -6.91 3.36 -3.33
C ALA A 37 -6.86 3.77 -1.85
N LYS A 38 -6.28 4.94 -1.56
CA LYS A 38 -6.26 5.51 -0.21
C LYS A 38 -7.67 5.74 0.34
N GLU A 39 -8.55 6.38 -0.44
CA GLU A 39 -9.92 6.67 -0.02
C GLU A 39 -10.73 5.39 0.25
N ILE A 40 -10.58 4.37 -0.59
CA ILE A 40 -11.23 3.07 -0.42
C ILE A 40 -10.74 2.39 0.86
N LEU A 41 -9.42 2.32 1.07
CA LEU A 41 -8.84 1.72 2.28
C LEU A 41 -9.23 2.48 3.54
N GLN A 42 -9.35 3.80 3.46
CA GLN A 42 -9.76 4.62 4.60
C GLN A 42 -11.22 4.36 5.01
N LYS A 43 -12.10 4.08 4.04
CA LYS A 43 -13.46 3.61 4.29
C LYS A 43 -13.49 2.18 4.84
N ALA A 44 -12.63 1.30 4.34
CA ALA A 44 -12.58 -0.11 4.74
C ALA A 44 -12.00 -0.34 6.15
N PHE A 45 -11.08 0.52 6.59
CA PHE A 45 -10.40 0.42 7.87
C PHE A 45 -10.62 1.66 8.74
N PRO A 46 -11.87 1.92 9.19
CA PRO A 46 -12.15 3.07 10.05
C PRO A 46 -11.30 3.00 11.32
N GLY A 47 -10.73 4.14 11.71
CA GLY A 47 -9.84 4.25 12.88
C GLY A 47 -8.38 3.89 12.63
N ARG A 48 -8.00 3.41 11.43
CA ARG A 48 -6.58 3.19 11.06
C ARG A 48 -6.08 4.29 10.12
N LYS A 49 -4.84 4.73 10.34
CA LYS A 49 -4.16 5.68 9.44
C LYS A 49 -3.73 4.98 8.14
N ILE A 50 -4.15 5.49 6.99
CA ILE A 50 -3.67 4.98 5.69
C ILE A 50 -2.36 5.69 5.32
N ILE A 51 -1.28 4.93 5.17
CA ILE A 51 0.05 5.40 4.80
C ILE A 51 0.42 4.78 3.47
N GLN A 52 0.70 5.62 2.47
CA GLN A 52 1.15 5.15 1.16
C GLN A 52 2.67 5.22 1.07
N ILE A 53 3.28 4.15 0.57
CA ILE A 53 4.74 3.99 0.46
C ILE A 53 5.08 3.73 -1.00
N ASN A 54 6.14 4.37 -1.51
CA ASN A 54 6.63 4.02 -2.83
C ASN A 54 7.24 2.62 -2.82
N VAL A 55 6.68 1.70 -3.60
CA VAL A 55 7.02 0.25 -3.58
C VAL A 55 7.74 -0.21 -4.84
N GLU A 56 8.22 0.70 -5.68
CA GLU A 56 8.82 0.36 -6.99
C GLU A 56 9.96 -0.67 -6.84
N ASN A 57 10.95 -0.37 -6.00
CA ASN A 57 12.08 -1.28 -5.73
C ASN A 57 11.63 -2.62 -5.13
N LEU A 58 10.51 -2.65 -4.39
CA LEU A 58 9.97 -3.88 -3.82
C LEU A 58 9.26 -4.72 -4.88
N ASN A 59 8.53 -4.07 -5.79
CA ASN A 59 7.85 -4.72 -6.92
C ASN A 59 8.81 -5.25 -7.97
N GLU A 60 9.98 -4.64 -8.12
CA GLU A 60 11.08 -5.19 -8.95
C GLU A 60 11.53 -6.58 -8.45
N GLY A 61 11.50 -6.80 -7.14
CA GLY A 61 11.75 -8.11 -6.52
C GLY A 61 10.59 -9.12 -6.67
N GLY A 62 9.49 -8.74 -7.34
CA GLY A 62 8.36 -9.61 -7.65
C GLY A 62 7.23 -9.65 -6.62
N GLY A 63 7.35 -8.93 -5.49
CA GLY A 63 6.38 -8.89 -4.41
C GLY A 63 5.92 -7.48 -4.04
N GLY A 64 5.16 -7.34 -2.96
CA GLY A 64 4.80 -6.05 -2.37
C GLY A 64 4.88 -6.06 -0.85
N ILE A 65 4.26 -5.07 -0.19
CA ILE A 65 4.34 -4.89 1.26
C ILE A 65 3.84 -6.14 2.01
N HIS A 66 2.70 -6.70 1.59
CA HIS A 66 2.14 -7.92 2.19
C HIS A 66 3.08 -9.12 2.02
N CYS A 67 3.69 -9.28 0.84
CA CYS A 67 4.60 -10.40 0.58
C CYS A 67 5.90 -10.33 1.40
N ALA A 68 6.34 -9.12 1.74
CA ALA A 68 7.61 -8.88 2.43
C ALA A 68 7.47 -8.79 3.96
N THR A 69 6.25 -8.96 4.50
CA THR A 69 5.98 -8.77 5.93
C THR A 69 5.26 -9.99 6.52
N LEU A 70 5.52 -10.24 7.80
CA LEU A 70 4.83 -11.28 8.57
C LEU A 70 4.54 -10.75 9.96
N GLN A 71 3.26 -10.60 10.28
CA GLN A 71 2.83 -10.11 11.59
C GLN A 71 2.98 -11.18 12.68
N GLN A 72 3.47 -10.77 13.85
CA GLN A 72 3.43 -11.56 15.06
C GLN A 72 2.40 -10.96 16.02
N PRO A 73 1.37 -11.71 16.45
CA PRO A 73 0.43 -11.25 17.46
C PRO A 73 1.14 -10.89 18.77
N ALA A 74 0.63 -9.87 19.46
CA ALA A 74 1.05 -9.60 20.83
C ALA A 74 0.70 -10.78 21.74
N ARG A 75 1.49 -10.99 22.79
CA ARG A 75 1.11 -11.93 23.86
C ARG A 75 -0.14 -11.37 24.55
N GLY A 76 -1.09 -12.27 24.86
CA GLY A 76 -2.25 -11.97 25.70
C GLY A 76 -1.86 -11.76 27.15
#